data_AF-A0A7T7VS48-F1
#
_entry.id   AF-A0A7T7VS48-F1
#
_cell.length_a   1.000
_cell.length_b   1.000
_cell.length_c   1.000
_cell.angle_alpha   90.00
_cell.angle_beta   90.00
_cell.angle_gamma   90.00
#
_symmetry.space_group_name_H-M   'P 1'
#
loop_
_entity.id
_entity.type
_entity.pdbx_description
1 polymer ?
#
loop_
_entity_poly.entity_id
_entity_poly.type
_entity_poly.pdbx_seq_one_letter_code
_entity_poly.pdbx_strand_id
1 'polypeptide(L)'
;MRWAIAEALREIREEDDLTDADMGALLGKSADRVRAYRREEATMDAETFGRGKREFNGRFTGYFDRLCIDSRPGPLCDRHGQSSILAAALALSVALEDGEIDADEVRENRQTLENARDAIDAQLRKLRPAQAVGQ
;
A
#
# COMPACT_ATOMS: atom_id res chain seq x y z
N MET A 1 -1.42 -8.80 7.37
CA MET A 1 -1.87 -7.39 7.49
C MET A 1 -1.77 -6.87 8.92
N ARG A 2 -2.26 -7.59 9.94
CA ARG A 2 -2.21 -7.12 11.34
C ARG A 2 -0.78 -6.94 11.88
N TRP A 3 0.13 -7.87 11.58
CA TRP A 3 1.54 -7.78 11.96
C TRP A 3 2.22 -6.46 11.54
N ALA A 4 1.90 -5.94 10.36
CA ALA A 4 2.54 -4.74 9.82
C ALA A 4 2.21 -3.48 10.66
N ILE A 5 0.97 -3.40 11.13
CA ILE A 5 0.53 -2.32 12.03
C ILE A 5 1.10 -2.53 13.44
N ALA A 6 1.15 -3.78 13.91
CA ALA A 6 1.71 -4.10 15.20
C ALA A 6 3.20 -3.71 15.29
N GLU A 7 3.98 -4.00 14.24
CA GLU A 7 5.39 -3.63 14.15
C GLU A 7 5.60 -2.12 14.18
N ALA A 8 4.88 -1.39 13.33
CA ALA A 8 4.94 0.07 13.30
C ALA A 8 4.63 0.69 14.68
N LEU A 9 3.63 0.17 15.39
CA LEU A 9 3.28 0.65 16.73
C LEU A 9 4.31 0.27 17.81
N ARG A 10 5.06 -0.83 17.64
CA ARG A 10 6.16 -1.17 18.55
C ARG A 10 7.33 -0.21 18.37
N GLU A 11 7.75 0.01 17.12
CA GLU A 11 8.85 0.91 16.79
C GLU A 11 8.56 2.34 17.20
N ILE A 12 7.41 2.90 16.82
CA ILE A 12 7.02 4.27 17.19
C ILE A 12 7.06 4.46 18.71
N ARG A 13 6.53 3.49 19.46
CA ARG A 13 6.51 3.58 20.92
C ARG A 13 7.92 3.59 21.51
N GLU A 14 8.82 2.76 20.97
CA GLU A 14 10.19 2.64 21.47
C GLU A 14 11.06 3.82 21.06
N GLU A 15 10.94 4.30 19.83
CA GLU A 15 11.68 5.46 19.31
C GLU A 15 11.26 6.78 19.98
N ASP A 16 9.96 6.93 20.24
CA ASP A 16 9.40 8.18 20.79
C ASP A 16 9.26 8.11 22.34
N ASP A 17 9.75 7.05 22.98
CA ASP A 17 9.66 6.77 24.43
C ASP A 17 8.23 6.92 25.00
N LEU A 18 7.25 6.41 24.26
CA LEU A 18 5.84 6.55 24.59
C LEU A 18 5.33 5.39 25.48
N THR A 19 4.32 5.68 26.29
CA THR A 19 3.55 4.63 26.97
C THR A 19 2.40 4.14 26.10
N ASP A 20 1.84 2.97 26.42
CA ASP A 20 0.59 2.51 25.79
C ASP A 20 -0.57 3.51 26.03
N ALA A 21 -0.52 4.31 27.10
CA ALA A 21 -1.50 5.34 27.40
C ALA A 21 -1.36 6.56 26.49
N ASP A 22 -0.13 7.01 26.21
CA ASP A 22 0.13 8.13 25.29
C ASP A 22 -0.31 7.78 23.87
N MET A 23 0.08 6.58 23.41
CA MET A 23 -0.40 6.02 22.15
C MET A 23 -1.93 5.89 22.13
N GLY A 24 -2.54 5.53 23.26
CA GLY A 24 -3.98 5.47 23.42
C GLY A 24 -4.66 6.82 23.22
N ALA A 25 -4.09 7.88 23.77
CA ALA A 25 -4.59 9.25 23.60
C ALA A 25 -4.55 9.69 22.12
N LEU A 26 -3.45 9.39 21.41
CA LEU A 26 -3.28 9.73 19.99
C LEU A 26 -4.26 8.94 19.10
N LEU A 27 -4.43 7.66 19.38
CA LEU A 27 -5.28 6.75 18.60
C LEU A 27 -6.76 6.79 19.00
N GLY A 28 -7.10 7.47 20.10
CA GLY A 28 -8.48 7.52 20.63
C GLY A 28 -8.95 6.19 21.23
N LYS A 29 -8.04 5.42 21.84
CA LYS A 29 -8.29 4.09 22.42
C LYS A 29 -7.69 3.96 23.82
N SER A 30 -8.10 2.94 24.57
CA SER A 30 -7.47 2.62 25.86
C SER A 30 -6.06 2.04 25.68
N ALA A 31 -5.22 2.18 26.70
CA ALA A 31 -3.88 1.60 26.72
C ALA A 31 -3.90 0.08 26.47
N ASP A 32 -4.84 -0.65 27.10
CA ASP A 32 -5.00 -2.09 26.88
C ASP A 32 -5.34 -2.42 25.43
N ARG A 33 -6.13 -1.58 24.76
CA ARG A 33 -6.48 -1.78 23.35
C ARG A 33 -5.27 -1.54 22.44
N VAL A 34 -4.47 -0.52 22.73
CA VAL A 34 -3.20 -0.27 22.01
C VAL A 34 -2.24 -1.44 22.19
N ARG A 35 -2.11 -1.95 23.42
CA ARG A 35 -1.31 -3.14 23.71
C ARG A 35 -1.78 -4.34 22.90
N ALA A 36 -3.08 -4.57 22.80
CA ALA A 36 -3.65 -5.63 21.99
C ALA A 36 -3.35 -5.46 20.49
N TYR A 37 -3.34 -4.23 19.96
CA TYR A 37 -2.92 -3.97 18.58
C TYR A 37 -1.43 -4.29 18.36
N ARG A 38 -0.56 -3.86 19.28
CA ARG A 38 0.89 -4.15 19.25
C ARG A 38 1.25 -5.63 19.37
N ARG A 39 0.36 -6.43 19.95
CA ARG A 39 0.50 -7.89 20.10
C ARG A 39 -0.26 -8.70 19.05
N GLU A 40 -0.88 -8.02 18.07
CA GLU A 40 -1.70 -8.64 17.03
C GLU A 40 -2.96 -9.36 17.54
N GLU A 41 -3.32 -9.14 18.80
CA GLU A 41 -4.46 -9.76 19.48
C GLU A 41 -5.81 -9.12 19.09
N ALA A 42 -5.79 -7.95 18.45
CA ALA A 42 -6.99 -7.23 18.03
C ALA A 42 -6.88 -6.62 16.62
N THR A 43 -8.03 -6.50 15.95
CA THR A 43 -8.17 -5.72 14.70
C THR A 43 -8.32 -4.25 15.01
N MET A 44 -7.56 -3.43 14.28
CA MET A 44 -7.74 -1.99 14.27
C MET A 44 -8.89 -1.60 13.32
N ASP A 45 -9.78 -0.72 13.78
CA ASP A 45 -10.83 -0.14 12.94
C ASP A 45 -10.32 1.02 12.08
N ALA A 46 -11.07 1.38 11.04
CA ALA A 46 -10.66 2.39 10.06
C ALA A 46 -10.47 3.79 10.66
N GLU A 47 -11.25 4.16 11.68
CA GLU A 47 -11.12 5.46 12.34
C GLU A 47 -9.79 5.55 13.09
N THR A 48 -9.47 4.50 13.85
CA THR A 48 -8.20 4.38 14.58
C THR A 48 -7.01 4.37 13.64
N PHE A 49 -7.11 3.65 12.53
CA PHE A 49 -6.10 3.65 11.48
C PHE A 49 -5.91 5.05 10.88
N GLY A 50 -7.01 5.76 10.60
CA GLY A 50 -6.97 7.14 10.11
C GLY A 50 -6.29 8.10 11.08
N ARG A 51 -6.52 7.94 12.39
CA ARG A 51 -5.84 8.71 13.45
C ARG A 51 -4.33 8.42 13.49
N GLY A 52 -3.95 7.14 13.47
CA GLY A 52 -2.54 6.73 13.42
C GLY A 52 -1.82 7.25 12.17
N LYS A 53 -2.47 7.19 11.01
CA LYS A 53 -1.95 7.75 9.76
C LYS A 53 -1.79 9.27 9.84
N ARG A 54 -2.74 9.99 10.44
CA ARG A 54 -2.62 11.45 10.61
C ARG A 54 -1.44 11.84 11.49
N GLU A 55 -1.23 11.10 12.58
CA GLU A 55 -0.21 11.42 13.59
C GLU A 55 1.20 11.04 13.12
N PHE A 56 1.36 9.82 12.60
CA PHE A 56 2.68 9.24 12.35
C PHE A 56 2.97 9.00 10.86
N ASN A 57 1.95 9.15 10.01
CA ASN A 57 2.03 9.02 8.55
C ASN A 57 2.84 7.79 8.09
N GLY A 58 3.92 7.99 7.34
CA GLY A 58 4.73 6.91 6.78
C GLY A 58 5.40 6.00 7.82
N ARG A 59 5.66 6.48 9.05
CA ARG A 59 6.16 5.63 10.15
C ARG A 59 5.12 4.60 10.58
N PHE A 60 3.83 4.96 10.48
CA PHE A 60 2.73 4.07 10.81
C PHE A 60 2.28 3.19 9.63
N THR A 61 2.22 3.74 8.42
CA THR A 61 1.73 3.00 7.24
C THR A 61 2.80 2.24 6.49
N GLY A 62 4.09 2.50 6.72
CA GLY A 62 5.18 2.00 5.87
C GLY A 62 5.22 0.47 5.70
N TYR A 63 5.09 -0.29 6.79
CA TYR A 63 5.00 -1.76 6.73
C TYR A 63 3.73 -2.25 6.05
N PHE A 64 2.61 -1.56 6.29
CA PHE A 64 1.32 -1.92 5.72
C PHE A 64 1.31 -1.66 4.21
N ASP A 65 1.83 -0.53 3.77
CA ASP A 65 1.95 -0.15 2.36
C ASP A 65 2.89 -1.12 1.63
N ARG A 66 4.04 -1.45 2.25
CA ARG A 66 4.96 -2.47 1.71
C ARG A 66 4.28 -3.83 1.60
N LEU A 67 3.59 -4.28 2.64
CA LEU A 67 2.84 -5.54 2.59
C LEU A 67 1.76 -5.51 1.50
N CYS A 68 1.04 -4.40 1.33
CA CYS A 68 0.07 -4.25 0.25
C CYS A 68 0.74 -4.34 -1.12
N ILE A 69 1.93 -3.77 -1.30
CA ILE A 69 2.72 -3.85 -2.54
C ILE A 69 3.23 -5.28 -2.77
N ASP A 70 3.78 -5.93 -1.75
CA ASP A 70 4.37 -7.27 -1.83
C ASP A 70 3.31 -8.37 -1.95
N SER A 71 2.11 -8.14 -1.40
CA SER A 71 0.95 -9.03 -1.52
C SER A 71 0.20 -8.90 -2.84
N ARG A 72 0.57 -7.92 -3.69
CA ARG A 72 0.04 -7.90 -5.06
C ARG A 72 0.49 -9.19 -5.75
N PRO A 73 -0.40 -9.90 -6.45
CA PRO A 73 -0.08 -11.20 -7.02
C PRO A 73 1.14 -11.16 -7.95
N GLY A 74 2.23 -11.77 -7.46
CA GLY A 74 3.36 -12.32 -8.20
C GLY A 74 4.44 -11.34 -8.69
N PRO A 75 5.70 -11.81 -8.88
CA PRO A 75 6.64 -11.09 -9.73
C PRO A 75 5.96 -10.96 -11.09
N LEU A 76 5.67 -9.73 -11.50
CA LEU A 76 5.19 -9.45 -12.85
C LEU A 76 6.24 -10.02 -13.81
N CYS A 77 5.98 -11.21 -14.33
CA CYS A 77 6.76 -11.80 -15.40
C CYS A 77 6.85 -10.74 -16.50
N ASP A 78 8.05 -10.30 -16.87
CA ASP A 78 8.23 -9.19 -17.81
C ASP A 78 7.40 -9.40 -19.09
N ARG A 79 7.27 -10.66 -19.54
CA ARG A 79 6.38 -11.05 -20.63
C ARG A 79 4.91 -10.68 -20.36
N HIS A 80 4.37 -11.06 -19.21
CA HIS A 80 2.99 -10.77 -18.84
C HIS A 80 2.75 -9.27 -18.62
N GLY A 81 3.72 -8.57 -18.03
CA GLY A 81 3.70 -7.11 -17.91
C GLY A 81 3.64 -6.42 -19.26
N GLN A 82 4.46 -6.85 -20.23
CA GLN A 82 4.42 -6.32 -21.60
C GLN A 82 3.09 -6.62 -22.31
N SER A 83 2.55 -7.83 -22.15
CA SER A 83 1.21 -8.14 -22.68
C SER A 83 0.12 -7.24 -22.08
N SER A 84 0.22 -6.90 -20.80
CA SER A 84 -0.73 -6.00 -20.12
C SER A 84 -0.63 -4.56 -20.65
N ILE A 85 0.58 -4.07 -20.89
CA ILE A 85 0.82 -2.75 -21.50
C ILE A 85 0.22 -2.69 -22.91
N LEU A 86 0.45 -3.73 -23.73
CA LEU A 86 -0.11 -3.79 -25.08
C LEU A 86 -1.64 -3.88 -25.08
N ALA A 87 -2.23 -4.64 -24.14
CA ALA A 87 -3.68 -4.71 -23.98
C ALA A 87 -4.28 -3.34 -23.63
N ALA A 88 -3.62 -2.57 -22.75
CA ALA A 88 -4.06 -1.21 -22.43
C ALA A 88 -3.90 -0.25 -23.61
N ALA A 89 -2.81 -0.33 -24.37
CA ALA A 89 -2.63 0.48 -25.57
C ALA A 89 -3.72 0.19 -26.62
N LEU A 90 -4.06 -1.09 -26.81
CA LEU A 90 -5.17 -1.48 -27.69
C LEU A 90 -6.51 -0.94 -27.19
N ALA A 91 -6.82 -1.13 -25.91
CA ALA A 91 -8.05 -0.63 -25.30
C ALA A 91 -8.23 0.89 -25.50
N LEU A 92 -7.16 1.66 -25.26
CA LEU A 92 -7.16 3.10 -25.50
C LEU A 92 -7.29 3.45 -26.98
N SER A 93 -6.73 2.65 -27.88
CA SER A 93 -6.83 2.87 -29.32
C SER A 93 -8.25 2.64 -29.84
N VAL A 94 -8.98 1.69 -29.23
CA VAL A 94 -10.40 1.43 -29.52
C VAL A 94 -11.30 2.52 -28.94
N ALA A 95 -11.05 2.96 -27.69
CA ALA A 95 -11.80 4.07 -27.11
C ALA A 95 -11.63 5.37 -27.91
N LEU A 96 -10.42 5.62 -28.43
CA LEU A 96 -10.13 6.80 -29.24
C LEU A 96 -10.80 6.81 -30.64
N GLU A 97 -11.70 5.87 -30.96
CA GLU A 97 -12.37 5.78 -32.26
C GLU A 97 -13.14 7.07 -32.62
N ASP A 98 -13.71 7.76 -31.63
CA ASP A 98 -14.44 9.02 -31.83
C ASP A 98 -13.57 10.29 -31.68
N GLY A 99 -12.28 10.11 -31.39
CA GLY A 99 -11.28 11.16 -31.29
C GLY A 99 -11.06 11.74 -29.89
N GLU A 100 -11.82 11.30 -28.88
CA GLU A 100 -11.57 11.59 -27.47
C GLU A 100 -11.58 10.28 -26.66
N ILE A 101 -11.18 10.31 -25.39
CA ILE A 101 -11.43 9.21 -24.47
C ILE A 101 -12.16 9.80 -23.29
N ASP A 102 -13.44 9.49 -23.15
CA ASP A 102 -14.30 10.05 -22.12
C ASP A 102 -14.19 9.30 -20.77
N ALA A 103 -14.88 9.82 -19.76
CA ALA A 103 -14.82 9.26 -18.41
C ALA A 103 -15.46 7.86 -18.30
N ASP A 104 -16.46 7.54 -19.11
CA ASP A 104 -17.12 6.24 -19.12
C ASP A 104 -16.24 5.19 -19.81
N GLU A 105 -15.58 5.55 -20.91
CA GLU A 105 -14.61 4.67 -21.59
C GLU A 105 -13.39 4.35 -20.71
N VAL A 106 -12.93 5.33 -19.92
CA VAL A 106 -11.90 5.09 -18.90
C VAL A 106 -12.41 4.13 -17.81
N ARG A 107 -13.68 4.22 -17.41
CA ARG A 107 -14.27 3.31 -16.41
C ARG A 107 -14.39 1.90 -16.96
N GLU A 108 -14.83 1.74 -18.20
CA GLU A 108 -14.94 0.46 -18.89
C GLU A 108 -13.58 -0.24 -19.02
N ASN A 109 -12.52 0.53 -19.30
CA ASN A 109 -11.17 0.01 -19.47
C ASN A 109 -10.32 0.01 -18.18
N ARG A 110 -10.89 0.40 -17.03
CA ARG A 110 -10.16 0.63 -15.77
C ARG A 110 -9.21 -0.50 -15.41
N GLN A 111 -9.70 -1.74 -15.39
CA GLN A 111 -8.89 -2.88 -14.97
C GLN A 111 -7.67 -3.09 -15.88
N THR A 112 -7.86 -2.92 -17.20
CA THR A 112 -6.78 -3.04 -18.19
C THR A 112 -5.72 -1.95 -17.97
N LEU A 113 -6.16 -0.71 -17.70
CA LEU A 113 -5.27 0.42 -17.41
C LEU A 113 -4.50 0.23 -16.10
N GLU A 114 -5.16 -0.28 -15.06
CA GLU A 114 -4.52 -0.56 -13.77
C GLU A 114 -3.48 -1.69 -13.87
N ASN A 115 -3.76 -2.73 -14.66
CA ASN A 115 -2.79 -3.80 -14.94
C ASN A 115 -1.55 -3.26 -15.67
N ALA A 116 -1.74 -2.38 -16.65
CA ALA A 116 -0.63 -1.73 -17.35
C ALA A 116 0.17 -0.79 -16.43
N ARG A 117 -0.49 -0.02 -15.56
CA ARG A 117 0.17 0.81 -14.55
C ARG A 117 1.06 -0.05 -13.66
N ASP A 118 0.54 -1.14 -13.12
CA ASP A 118 1.29 -2.02 -12.23
C ASP A 118 2.51 -2.66 -12.94
N ALA A 119 2.38 -2.99 -14.23
CA ALA A 119 3.48 -3.46 -15.08
C ALA A 119 4.57 -2.39 -15.29
N ILE A 120 4.19 -1.13 -15.54
CA ILE A 120 5.13 -0.01 -15.68
C ILE A 120 5.84 0.26 -14.34
N ASP A 121 5.08 0.31 -13.25
CA ASP A 121 5.61 0.51 -11.90
C ASP A 121 6.61 -0.59 -11.52
N ALA A 122 6.39 -1.83 -11.97
CA ALA A 122 7.34 -2.92 -11.78
C ALA A 122 8.67 -2.70 -12.54
N GLN A 123 8.65 -2.15 -13.76
CA GLN A 123 9.88 -1.80 -14.48
C GLN A 123 10.61 -0.64 -13.80
N LEU A 124 9.89 0.42 -13.42
CA LEU A 124 10.48 1.58 -12.75
C LEU A 124 11.11 1.23 -11.40
N ARG A 125 10.54 0.25 -10.68
CA ARG A 125 11.13 -0.27 -9.43
C ARG A 125 12.53 -0.85 -9.61
N LYS A 126 12.87 -1.39 -10.78
CA LYS A 126 14.22 -1.93 -11.07
C LYS A 126 15.30 -0.84 -11.07
N LEU A 127 14.93 0.43 -11.19
CA LEU A 127 15.86 1.56 -11.11
C LEU A 127 16.30 1.86 -9.67
N ARG A 128 15.61 1.32 -8.66
CA ARG A 128 15.99 1.51 -7.26
C ARG A 128 17.16 0.59 -6.95
N PRO A 129 18.26 1.09 -6.35
CA PRO A 129 19.36 0.25 -5.95
C PRO A 129 18.83 -0.83 -5.02
N ALA A 130 19.16 -2.09 -5.32
CA ALA A 130 18.95 -3.18 -4.39
C ALA A 130 19.68 -2.80 -3.10
N GLN A 131 18.96 -2.67 -1.99
CA GLN A 131 19.61 -2.57 -0.69
C GLN A 131 20.51 -3.80 -0.59
N ALA A 132 21.82 -3.56 -0.54
CA ALA A 132 22.79 -4.60 -0.29
C ALA A 132 22.39 -5.25 1.04
N VAL A 133 21.82 -6.44 0.97
CA VAL A 133 21.59 -7.28 2.14
C VAL A 133 22.98 -7.61 2.65
N GLY A 134 23.34 -6.97 3.77
CA GLY A 134 24.59 -7.21 4.47
C GLY A 134 24.75 -8.69 4.79
N GLN A 135 25.97 -9.18 4.57
CA GLN A 135 26.44 -10.50 4.92
C GLN A 135 26.33 -10.80 6.41
#